data_AF-A0A9W9K8B4-F1
#
_entry.id   AF-A0A9W9K8B4-F1
#
_cell.length_a   1.000
_cell.length_b   1.000
_cell.length_c   1.000
_cell.angle_alpha   90.00
_cell.angle_beta   90.00
_cell.angle_gamma   90.00
#
_symmetry.space_group_name_H-M   'P 1'
#
loop_
_entity.id
_entity.type
_entity.pdbx_description
1 polymer ?
#
loop_
_entity_poly.entity_id
_entity_poly.type
_entity_poly.pdbx_seq_one_letter_code
_entity_poly.pdbx_strand_id
1 'polypeptide(L)'
;MRLSSVLIIATTLALGSAQKINMSCEFAKDKTGMLQEPYCCRDMTPARGNPKANEAEDCVKLEQPQLCEDKSRPACCYTIGPKKICTSHAVFQNADDI
;
A
#
# COMPACT_ATOMS: atom_id res chain seq x y z
N MET A 1 -14.75 -55.00 -2.98
CA MET A 1 -15.12 -53.75 -3.67
C MET A 1 -14.32 -52.62 -3.04
N ARG A 2 -13.75 -51.74 -3.89
CA ARG A 2 -12.70 -50.77 -3.55
C ARG A 2 -13.27 -49.63 -2.69
N LEU A 3 -12.65 -49.36 -1.54
CA LEU A 3 -12.91 -48.15 -0.75
C LEU A 3 -12.17 -46.99 -1.43
N SER A 4 -12.90 -46.18 -2.19
CA SER A 4 -12.37 -44.97 -2.81
C SER A 4 -12.18 -43.89 -1.75
N SER A 5 -10.95 -43.72 -1.28
CA SER A 5 -10.55 -42.60 -0.41
C SER A 5 -10.56 -41.31 -1.21
N VAL A 6 -11.54 -40.44 -0.96
CA VAL A 6 -11.58 -39.08 -1.50
C VAL A 6 -10.70 -38.20 -0.61
N LEU A 7 -9.54 -37.78 -1.13
CA LEU A 7 -8.61 -36.88 -0.46
C LEU A 7 -9.09 -35.42 -0.68
N ILE A 8 -9.68 -34.81 0.34
CA ILE A 8 -10.10 -33.40 0.30
C ILE A 8 -8.89 -32.53 0.66
N ILE A 9 -8.31 -31.86 -0.34
CA ILE A 9 -7.23 -30.89 -0.13
C ILE A 9 -7.87 -29.57 0.29
N ALA A 10 -7.86 -29.27 1.59
CA ALA A 10 -8.25 -27.97 2.12
C ALA A 10 -7.09 -26.98 1.91
N THR A 11 -7.15 -26.16 0.87
CA THR A 11 -6.23 -25.02 0.72
C THR A 11 -6.61 -23.94 1.72
N THR A 12 -5.89 -23.86 2.83
CA THR A 12 -5.95 -22.73 3.75
C THR A 12 -5.27 -21.53 3.09
N LEU A 13 -6.09 -20.62 2.54
CA LEU A 13 -5.65 -19.27 2.20
C LEU A 13 -5.31 -18.57 3.51
N ALA A 14 -4.04 -18.58 3.90
CA ALA A 14 -3.54 -17.70 4.94
C ALA A 14 -3.61 -16.27 4.39
N LEU A 15 -4.73 -15.57 4.63
CA LEU A 15 -4.78 -14.13 4.49
C LEU A 15 -3.78 -13.56 5.50
N GLY A 16 -2.58 -13.21 5.04
CA GLY A 16 -1.67 -12.38 5.81
C GLY A 16 -2.44 -11.16 6.26
N SER A 17 -2.54 -10.94 7.57
CA SER A 17 -3.17 -9.77 8.15
C SER A 17 -2.42 -8.54 7.65
N ALA A 18 -2.91 -7.91 6.59
CA ALA A 18 -2.65 -6.51 6.35
C ALA A 18 -3.02 -5.81 7.66
N GLN A 19 -2.03 -5.32 8.41
CA GLN A 19 -2.24 -4.56 9.63
C GLN A 19 -3.23 -3.47 9.25
N LYS A 20 -4.46 -3.61 9.74
CA LYS A 20 -5.61 -2.87 9.23
C LYS A 20 -5.57 -1.49 9.88
N ILE A 21 -4.58 -0.70 9.50
CA ILE A 21 -4.66 0.75 9.65
C ILE A 21 -5.94 1.17 8.96
N ASN A 22 -6.68 2.06 9.59
CA ASN A 22 -7.96 2.54 9.09
C ASN A 22 -7.81 3.52 7.90
N MET A 23 -6.82 3.24 7.06
CA MET A 23 -6.49 3.88 5.81
C MET A 23 -6.22 2.78 4.79
N SER A 24 -6.72 2.94 3.58
CA SER A 24 -6.43 2.03 2.49
C SER A 24 -5.61 2.69 1.40
N CYS A 25 -4.78 1.87 0.76
CA CYS A 25 -4.10 2.20 -0.46
C CYS A 25 -4.59 1.30 -1.59
N GLU A 26 -4.92 1.92 -2.71
CA GLU A 26 -5.17 1.21 -3.96
C GLU A 26 -3.85 0.59 -4.48
N PHE A 27 -3.96 -0.39 -5.37
CA PHE A 27 -2.81 -0.86 -6.13
C PHE A 27 -2.19 0.26 -6.96
N ALA A 28 -0.89 0.14 -7.25
CA ALA A 28 -0.13 1.15 -7.97
C ALA A 28 -0.77 1.51 -9.34
N LYS A 29 -1.04 2.80 -9.54
CA LYS A 29 -1.71 3.34 -10.76
C LYS A 29 -0.81 3.43 -11.99
N ASP A 30 0.46 3.08 -11.82
CA ASP A 30 1.46 3.02 -12.88
C ASP A 30 1.50 1.68 -13.63
N LYS A 31 0.52 0.79 -13.39
CA LYS A 31 0.37 -0.54 -14.02
C LYS A 31 1.42 -1.56 -13.60
N THR A 32 2.21 -1.28 -12.55
CA THR A 32 3.13 -2.28 -11.99
C THR A 32 2.41 -3.38 -11.22
N GLY A 33 1.18 -3.13 -10.75
CA GLY A 33 0.43 -4.06 -9.92
C GLY A 33 0.97 -4.19 -8.50
N MET A 34 1.85 -3.27 -8.09
CA MET A 34 2.47 -3.30 -6.76
C MET A 34 1.46 -2.92 -5.68
N LEU A 35 1.50 -3.65 -4.56
CA LEU A 35 0.79 -3.28 -3.35
C LEU A 35 1.46 -2.04 -2.74
N GLN A 36 0.65 -1.08 -2.32
CA GLN A 36 1.11 0.17 -1.74
C GLN A 36 0.73 0.25 -0.27
N GLU A 37 1.54 0.97 0.49
CA GLU A 37 1.29 1.30 1.90
C GLU A 37 1.29 2.83 2.05
N PRO A 38 0.66 3.38 3.09
CA PRO A 38 0.65 4.82 3.30
C PRO A 38 1.97 5.31 3.91
N TYR A 39 2.50 6.36 3.32
CA TYR A 39 3.70 7.07 3.76
C TYR A 39 3.45 8.57 3.79
N CYS A 40 4.10 9.24 4.73
CA CYS A 40 4.37 10.67 4.63
C CYS A 40 5.73 10.86 4.01
N CYS A 41 5.77 11.41 2.79
CA CYS A 41 6.98 11.63 2.02
C CYS A 41 7.26 13.12 1.86
N ARG A 42 8.53 13.51 1.93
CA ARG A 42 9.00 14.87 1.62
C ARG A 42 9.66 14.89 0.24
N ASP A 43 9.70 16.07 -0.37
CA ASP A 43 10.40 16.35 -1.62
C ASP A 43 10.08 15.37 -2.77
N MET A 44 8.81 14.98 -2.89
CA MET A 44 8.35 14.13 -3.98
C MET A 44 8.62 14.79 -5.34
N THR A 45 9.26 14.04 -6.24
CA THR A 45 9.54 14.47 -7.62
C THR A 45 8.96 13.48 -8.62
N PRO A 46 8.66 13.90 -9.87
CA PRO A 46 8.17 12.96 -10.87
C PRO A 46 9.15 11.82 -11.13
N ALA A 47 8.65 10.58 -11.12
CA ALA A 47 9.47 9.39 -11.37
C ALA A 47 9.96 9.39 -12.83
N ARG A 48 11.26 9.12 -13.02
CA ARG A 48 11.88 9.16 -14.35
C ARG A 48 11.24 8.11 -15.27
N GLY A 49 10.70 8.55 -16.40
CA GLY A 49 10.08 7.68 -17.40
C GLY A 49 8.70 7.14 -17.01
N ASN A 50 8.13 7.60 -15.89
CA ASN A 50 6.80 7.21 -15.43
C ASN A 50 5.97 8.43 -15.02
N PRO A 51 5.17 9.02 -15.94
CA PRO A 51 4.39 10.23 -15.66
C PRO A 51 3.23 10.00 -14.68
N LYS A 52 3.02 8.76 -14.23
CA LYS A 52 1.95 8.38 -13.29
C LYS A 52 2.45 8.14 -11.87
N ALA A 53 3.74 8.35 -11.63
CA ALA A 53 4.34 8.12 -10.33
C ALA A 53 5.24 9.30 -9.95
N ASN A 54 5.28 9.56 -8.64
CA ASN A 54 6.31 10.36 -8.03
C ASN A 54 7.27 9.44 -7.27
N GLU A 55 8.49 9.90 -7.04
CA GLU A 55 9.49 9.24 -6.22
C GLU A 55 10.01 10.16 -5.11
N ALA A 56 10.30 9.57 -3.96
CA ALA A 56 10.93 10.22 -2.82
C ALA A 56 11.81 9.21 -2.06
N GLU A 57 12.82 9.72 -1.35
CA GLU A 57 13.70 8.92 -0.49
C GLU A 57 13.40 9.14 0.99
N ASP A 58 12.99 10.35 1.37
CA ASP A 58 12.56 10.68 2.74
C ASP A 58 11.07 10.41 2.92
N CYS A 59 10.75 9.20 3.41
CA CYS A 59 9.39 8.76 3.64
C CYS A 59 9.25 7.97 4.94
N VAL A 60 8.27 8.33 5.75
CA VAL A 60 7.91 7.64 6.99
C VAL A 60 6.64 6.82 6.75
N LYS A 61 6.73 5.50 6.97
CA LYS A 61 5.56 4.61 6.90
C LYS A 61 4.62 4.92 8.06
N LEU A 62 3.32 4.98 7.78
CA LEU A 62 2.32 5.14 8.83
C LEU A 62 1.85 3.79 9.35
N GLU A 63 1.90 3.63 10.67
CA GLU A 63 1.37 2.46 11.39
C GLU A 63 -0.01 2.72 12.01
N GLN A 64 -0.51 3.96 11.91
CA GLN A 64 -1.81 4.37 12.43
C GLN A 64 -2.45 5.44 11.50
N PRO A 65 -3.79 5.57 11.50
CA PRO A 65 -4.51 6.61 10.75
C PRO A 65 -4.11 8.00 11.23
N GLN A 66 -3.53 8.80 10.34
CA GLN A 66 -3.20 10.20 10.62
C GLN A 66 -2.87 10.95 9.32
N LEU A 67 -2.99 12.27 9.36
CA LEU A 67 -2.40 13.17 8.37
C LEU A 67 -0.87 13.24 8.55
N CYS A 68 -0.18 13.74 7.53
CA CYS A 68 1.22 14.09 7.64
C CYS A 68 1.42 15.37 8.47
N GLU A 69 2.66 15.64 8.90
CA GLU A 69 2.98 16.80 9.75
C GLU A 69 2.57 18.16 9.14
N ASP A 70 2.61 18.24 7.81
CA ASP A 70 2.18 19.39 7.01
C ASP A 70 0.65 19.43 6.78
N LYS A 71 -0.10 18.54 7.43
CA LYS A 71 -1.55 18.30 7.28
C LYS A 71 -1.96 17.80 5.89
N SER A 72 -1.00 17.33 5.08
CA SER A 72 -1.32 16.68 3.82
C SER A 72 -1.83 15.26 4.04
N ARG A 73 -2.57 14.75 3.04
CA ARG A 73 -2.99 13.35 3.02
C ARG A 73 -1.77 12.47 2.75
N PRO A 74 -1.61 11.34 3.47
CA PRO A 74 -0.52 10.41 3.20
C PRO A 74 -0.54 9.91 1.75
N ALA A 75 0.63 9.74 1.16
CA ALA A 75 0.81 9.17 -0.16
C ALA A 75 0.79 7.64 -0.07
N CYS A 76 0.18 6.98 -1.05
CA CYS A 76 0.27 5.53 -1.21
C CYS A 76 1.49 5.23 -2.06
N CYS A 77 2.44 4.50 -1.48
CA CYS A 77 3.71 4.22 -2.10
C CYS A 77 4.12 2.76 -1.94
N TYR A 78 4.90 2.26 -2.90
CA TYR A 78 5.62 1.00 -2.81
C TYR A 78 7.13 1.26 -2.91
N THR A 79 7.96 0.25 -2.65
CA THR A 79 9.42 0.45 -2.56
C THR A 79 10.14 -0.12 -3.78
N ILE A 80 11.05 0.67 -4.38
CA ILE A 80 12.05 0.21 -5.35
C ILE A 80 13.42 0.70 -4.89
N GLY A 81 14.28 -0.22 -4.44
CA GLY A 81 15.58 0.14 -3.90
C GLY A 81 15.44 1.09 -2.69
N PRO A 82 16.20 2.20 -2.63
CA PRO A 82 16.05 3.18 -1.55
C PRO A 82 14.83 4.10 -1.73
N LYS A 83 14.20 4.10 -2.91
CA LYS A 83 13.11 5.03 -3.25
C LYS A 83 11.74 4.46 -2.91
N LYS A 84 10.84 5.35 -2.51
CA LYS A 84 9.40 5.11 -2.51
C LYS A 84 8.80 5.65 -3.80
N ILE A 85 8.02 4.82 -4.46
CA ILE A 85 7.28 5.18 -5.67
C ILE A 85 5.81 5.34 -5.30
N CYS A 86 5.32 6.55 -5.42
CA CYS A 86 3.99 6.96 -4.95
C CYS A 86 3.09 7.25 -6.15
N THR A 87 1.91 6.62 -6.19
CA THR A 87 1.01 6.72 -7.36
C THR A 87 -0.39 7.20 -7.03
N SER A 88 -0.72 7.32 -5.74
CA SER A 88 -2.01 7.77 -5.25
C SER A 88 -1.89 8.30 -3.81
N HIS A 89 -3.02 8.67 -3.20
CA HIS A 89 -3.10 9.08 -1.80
C HIS A 89 -3.96 8.09 -1.01
N ALA A 90 -3.66 7.94 0.28
CA ALA A 90 -4.40 7.09 1.18
C ALA A 90 -5.85 7.56 1.33
N VAL A 91 -6.78 6.61 1.41
CA VAL A 91 -8.20 6.85 1.68
C VAL A 91 -8.47 6.51 3.13
N PHE A 92 -8.88 7.50 3.91
CA PHE A 92 -9.34 7.31 5.29
C PHE A 92 -10.69 6.58 5.28
N GLN A 93 -10.82 5.56 6.12
CA GLN A 93 -12.06 4.76 6.18
C GLN A 93 -13.06 5.35 7.19
N ASN A 94 -12.59 6.10 8.20
CA ASN A 94 -13.44 6.87 9.11
C ASN A 94 -13.11 8.37 9.01
N ALA A 95 -14.13 9.20 9.28
CA ALA A 95 -13.98 10.65 9.27
C ALA A 95 -13.20 11.19 10.48
N ASP A 96 -13.21 10.45 11.60
CA ASP A 96 -12.52 10.84 12.85
C ASP A 96 -10.99 10.75 12.76
N ASP A 97 -10.46 10.16 11.69
CA ASP A 97 -9.02 9.97 11.46
C ASP A 97 -8.35 11.18 10.76
N ILE A 98 -9.09 12.27 10.52
CA ILE A 98 -8.66 13.50 9.81
C ILE A 98 -8.48 14.66 10.78
#